data_AF-A0AAN0N3Z8-F1
#
_entry.id   AF-A0AAN0N3Z8-F1
#
_cell.length_a   1.000
_cell.length_b   1.000
_cell.length_c   1.000
_cell.angle_alpha   90.00
_cell.angle_beta   90.00
_cell.angle_gamma   90.00
#
_symmetry.space_group_name_H-M   'P 1'
#
loop_
_entity.id
_entity.type
_entity.pdbx_description
1 polymer ?
#
loop_
_entity_poly.entity_id
_entity_poly.type
_entity_poly.pdbx_seq_one_letter_code
_entity_poly.pdbx_strand_id
1 'polypeptide(L)'
;MRANRSITVSLPEDMAELVEKKIASGEFADESEVVAEGLRYLADHDAEIEQWLRNEVVPTLRAYDPSKALPIEEVRRRIEAHMDARDRENRFPE
;
A
#
# COMPACT_ATOMS: atom_id res chain seq x y z
N MET A 1 -16.47 -18.05 -24.03
CA MET A 1 -16.55 -18.69 -22.71
C MET A 1 -15.16 -18.62 -22.08
N ARG A 2 -14.99 -17.94 -20.95
CA ARG A 2 -13.73 -18.04 -20.19
C ARG A 2 -13.73 -19.41 -19.51
N ALA A 3 -12.63 -20.15 -19.60
CA ALA A 3 -12.52 -21.47 -18.99
C ALA A 3 -12.28 -21.31 -17.49
N ASN A 4 -13.20 -21.79 -16.65
CA ASN A 4 -12.96 -21.89 -15.21
C ASN A 4 -12.29 -23.23 -14.91
N ARG A 5 -11.31 -23.21 -14.00
CA ARG A 5 -10.64 -24.40 -13.46
C ARG A 5 -11.02 -24.57 -12.01
N SER A 6 -11.49 -25.76 -11.62
CA SER A 6 -11.74 -26.09 -10.23
C SER A 6 -10.43 -26.38 -9.49
N ILE A 7 -10.31 -25.84 -8.28
CA ILE A 7 -9.18 -25.99 -7.37
C ILE A 7 -9.75 -26.19 -5.97
N THR A 8 -9.25 -27.19 -5.26
CA THR A 8 -9.60 -27.44 -3.86
C THR A 8 -8.52 -26.87 -2.97
N VAL A 9 -8.90 -26.04 -2.02
CA VAL A 9 -8.02 -25.42 -1.03
C VAL A 9 -8.62 -25.63 0.36
N SER A 10 -7.76 -25.82 1.35
CA SER A 10 -8.18 -25.85 2.76
C SER A 10 -7.93 -24.47 3.35
N LEU A 11 -8.97 -23.89 3.94
CA LEU A 11 -8.88 -22.63 4.68
C LEU A 11 -8.86 -22.91 6.19
N PRO A 12 -8.19 -22.08 6.99
CA PRO A 12 -8.42 -22.01 8.43
C PRO A 12 -9.90 -21.76 8.74
N GLU A 13 -10.38 -22.29 9.88
CA GLU A 13 -11.79 -22.22 10.29
C GLU A 13 -12.33 -20.78 10.30
N ASP A 14 -11.55 -19.86 10.86
CA ASP A 14 -11.90 -18.43 10.94
C ASP A 14 -12.06 -17.78 9.56
N MET A 15 -11.27 -18.21 8.58
CA MET A 15 -11.40 -17.73 7.20
C MET A 15 -12.57 -18.37 6.47
N ALA A 16 -12.87 -19.65 6.73
CA ALA A 16 -14.06 -20.31 6.19
C ALA A 16 -15.34 -19.61 6.69
N GLU A 17 -15.44 -19.34 8.00
CA GLU A 17 -16.55 -18.57 8.58
C GLU A 17 -16.69 -17.17 7.94
N LEU A 18 -15.57 -16.52 7.63
CA LEU A 18 -15.58 -15.20 6.99
C LEU A 18 -16.17 -15.27 5.57
N VAL A 19 -15.80 -16.29 4.79
CA VAL A 19 -16.36 -16.53 3.45
C VAL A 19 -17.88 -16.75 3.56
N GLU A 20 -18.32 -17.59 4.50
CA GLU A 20 -19.74 -17.84 4.73
C GLU A 20 -20.50 -16.57 5.11
N LYS A 21 -19.96 -15.74 6.01
CA LYS A 21 -20.57 -14.45 6.39
C LYS A 21 -20.70 -13.49 5.21
N LYS A 22 -19.71 -13.47 4.31
CA LYS A 22 -19.68 -12.63 3.10
C LYS A 22 -20.69 -13.08 2.04
N ILE A 23 -20.95 -14.37 1.93
CA ILE A 23 -22.00 -14.90 1.05
C ILE A 23 -23.38 -14.67 1.69
N ALA A 24 -23.51 -14.93 2.99
CA ALA A 24 -24.77 -14.75 3.72
C ALA A 24 -25.25 -13.29 3.76
N SER A 25 -24.32 -12.32 3.71
CA SER A 25 -24.66 -10.89 3.59
C SER A 25 -25.13 -10.49 2.19
N GLY A 26 -24.95 -11.36 1.19
CA GLY A 26 -25.21 -11.06 -0.22
C GLY A 26 -24.15 -10.20 -0.89
N GLU A 27 -23.00 -9.98 -0.26
CA GLU A 27 -21.86 -9.27 -0.86
C GLU A 27 -21.25 -10.09 -2.02
N PHE A 28 -21.35 -11.42 -1.95
CA PHE A 28 -20.88 -12.35 -2.97
C PHE A 28 -21.90 -13.46 -3.23
N ALA A 29 -21.92 -13.97 -4.46
CA ALA A 29 -22.82 -15.03 -4.89
C ALA A 29 -22.36 -16.43 -4.45
N ASP A 30 -21.05 -16.67 -4.44
CA ASP A 30 -20.45 -17.96 -4.09
C ASP A 30 -19.01 -17.82 -3.56
N GLU A 31 -18.45 -18.93 -3.08
CA GLU A 31 -17.09 -19.00 -2.54
C GLU A 31 -16.03 -18.69 -3.61
N SER A 32 -16.31 -19.05 -4.87
CA SER A 32 -15.37 -18.82 -5.99
C SER A 32 -15.24 -17.33 -6.30
N GLU A 33 -16.32 -16.56 -6.17
CA GLU A 33 -16.31 -15.11 -6.34
C GLU A 33 -15.51 -14.42 -5.24
N VAL A 34 -15.71 -14.82 -3.97
CA VAL A 34 -14.94 -14.30 -2.83
C VAL A 34 -13.45 -14.51 -3.05
N VAL A 35 -13.06 -15.74 -3.40
CA VAL A 35 -11.65 -16.09 -3.64
C VAL A 35 -11.09 -15.35 -4.85
N ALA A 36 -11.85 -15.27 -5.95
CA ALA A 36 -11.37 -14.59 -7.16
C ALA A 36 -11.21 -13.09 -6.96
N GLU A 37 -12.10 -12.44 -6.22
CA GLU A 37 -11.99 -11.02 -5.88
C GLU A 37 -10.81 -10.77 -4.94
N GLY A 38 -10.63 -11.60 -3.91
CA GLY A 38 -9.48 -11.52 -3.02
C GLY A 38 -8.14 -11.67 -3.76
N LEU A 39 -8.07 -12.58 -4.74
CA LEU A 39 -6.87 -12.76 -5.56
C LEU A 39 -6.61 -11.59 -6.52
N ARG A 40 -7.67 -10.96 -7.08
CA ARG A 40 -7.53 -9.74 -7.90
C ARG A 40 -6.99 -8.60 -7.06
N TYR A 41 -7.58 -8.38 -5.89
CA TYR A 41 -7.11 -7.35 -4.95
C TYR A 41 -5.63 -7.52 -4.61
N LEU A 42 -5.20 -8.76 -4.31
CA LEU A 42 -3.79 -9.05 -4.03
C LEU A 42 -2.90 -8.74 -5.23
N ALA A 43 -3.31 -9.15 -6.44
CA ALA A 43 -2.54 -8.91 -7.66
C ALA A 43 -2.43 -7.41 -8.00
N ASP A 44 -3.52 -6.65 -7.85
CA ASP A 44 -3.53 -5.21 -8.09
C ASP A 44 -2.66 -4.47 -7.06
N HIS A 45 -2.75 -4.85 -5.79
CA HIS A 45 -1.92 -4.30 -4.73
C HIS A 45 -0.41 -4.52 -4.97
N ASP A 46 -0.02 -5.74 -5.35
CA ASP A 46 1.37 -6.06 -5.68
C ASP A 46 1.85 -5.28 -6.92
N ALA A 47 0.99 -5.11 -7.92
CA ALA A 47 1.30 -4.37 -9.13
C ALA A 47 1.49 -2.86 -8.86
N GLU A 48 0.69 -2.28 -7.98
CA GLU A 48 0.82 -0.87 -7.55
C GLU A 48 2.17 -0.63 -6.85
N ILE A 49 2.54 -1.51 -5.91
CA ILE A 49 3.83 -1.42 -5.22
C ILE A 49 4.99 -1.55 -6.22
N GLU A 50 4.94 -2.54 -7.09
CA GLU A 50 5.99 -2.75 -8.09
C GLU A 50 6.11 -1.56 -9.06
N GLN A 51 4.98 -0.99 -9.46
CA GLN A 51 4.96 0.18 -10.33
C GLN A 51 5.60 1.40 -9.62
N TRP A 52 5.25 1.64 -8.36
CA TRP A 52 5.85 2.72 -7.56
C TRP A 52 7.37 2.52 -7.40
N LEU A 53 7.81 1.30 -7.08
CA LEU A 53 9.24 0.97 -6.97
C LEU A 53 9.99 1.26 -8.28
N ARG A 54 9.44 0.83 -9.41
CA ARG A 54 10.08 0.98 -10.73
C ARG A 54 10.10 2.43 -11.20
N ASN A 55 9.03 3.18 -10.97
CA ASN A 55 8.85 4.49 -11.57
C ASN A 55 9.31 5.64 -10.69
N GLU A 56 9.31 5.49 -9.36
CA GLU A 56 9.71 6.54 -8.43
C GLU A 56 11.01 6.20 -7.71
N VAL A 57 11.06 5.04 -7.05
CA VAL A 57 12.18 4.71 -6.16
C VAL A 57 13.47 4.47 -6.94
N VAL A 58 13.45 3.60 -7.96
CA VAL A 58 14.64 3.28 -8.75
C VAL A 58 15.22 4.52 -9.46
N PRO A 59 14.43 5.37 -10.14
CA PRO A 59 14.97 6.59 -10.75
C PRO A 59 15.53 7.56 -9.72
N THR A 60 14.87 7.73 -8.57
CA THR A 60 15.35 8.61 -7.49
C THR A 60 16.71 8.13 -6.96
N LEU A 61 16.86 6.83 -6.71
CA LEU A 61 18.13 6.25 -6.28
C LEU A 61 19.22 6.37 -7.35
N ARG A 62 18.88 6.19 -8.64
CA ARG A 62 19.85 6.37 -9.73
C ARG A 62 20.31 7.82 -9.89
N ALA A 63 19.43 8.78 -9.64
CA ALA A 63 19.73 10.20 -9.68
C ALA A 63 20.42 10.72 -8.41
N TYR A 64 20.51 9.89 -7.36
CA TYR A 64 21.09 10.27 -6.08
C TYR A 64 22.59 10.54 -6.22
N ASP A 65 23.02 11.71 -5.75
CA ASP A 65 24.41 12.13 -5.69
C ASP A 65 24.90 12.03 -4.23
N PRO A 66 25.77 11.08 -3.89
CA PRO A 66 26.26 10.89 -2.52
C PRO A 66 26.99 12.11 -1.94
N SER A 67 27.51 13.01 -2.77
CA SER A 67 28.17 14.24 -2.30
C SER A 67 27.20 15.22 -1.63
N LYS A 68 25.89 15.06 -1.90
CA LYS A 68 24.81 15.85 -1.30
C LYS A 68 24.26 15.25 -0.01
N ALA A 69 24.83 14.15 0.47
CA ALA A 69 24.45 13.54 1.73
C ALA A 69 24.72 14.50 2.90
N LEU A 70 23.81 14.55 3.86
CA LEU A 70 23.96 15.34 5.09
C LEU A 70 24.05 14.42 6.30
N PRO A 71 24.89 14.74 7.30
CA PRO A 71 24.86 14.07 8.59
C PRO A 71 23.45 14.14 9.20
N ILE A 72 23.02 13.07 9.88
CA ILE A 72 21.65 13.00 10.43
C ILE A 72 21.32 14.14 11.40
N GLU A 73 22.31 14.62 12.16
CA GLU A 73 22.12 15.75 13.07
C GLU A 73 21.86 17.08 12.33
N GLU A 74 22.47 17.25 11.15
CA GLU A 74 22.21 18.41 10.29
C GLU A 74 20.78 18.35 9.71
N VAL A 75 20.34 17.15 9.32
CA VAL A 75 18.97 16.93 8.82
C VAL A 75 17.94 17.29 9.89
N ARG A 76 18.11 16.79 11.12
CA ARG A 76 17.22 17.11 12.26
C ARG A 76 17.13 18.60 12.50
N ARG A 77 18.27 19.28 12.61
CA ARG A 77 18.33 20.73 12.84
C ARG A 77 17.58 21.50 11.75
N ARG A 78 17.71 21.10 10.48
CA ARG A 78 17.00 21.75 9.36
C ARG A 78 15.49 21.54 9.42
N ILE A 79 15.03 20.34 9.79
CA ILE A 79 13.61 20.04 9.93
C ILE A 79 13.00 20.83 11.09
N GLU A 80 13.66 20.85 12.26
CA GLU A 80 13.23 21.63 13.43
C GLU A 80 13.13 23.12 13.11
N ALA A 81 14.17 23.70 12.50
CA ALA A 81 14.15 25.10 12.09
C ALA A 81 13.01 25.42 11.11
N HIS A 82 12.67 24.49 10.21
CA HIS A 82 11.55 24.66 9.28
C HIS A 82 10.20 24.59 10.00
N MET A 83 10.02 23.66 10.95
CA MET A 83 8.80 23.57 11.76
C MET A 83 8.61 24.82 12.62
N ASP A 84 9.66 25.28 13.30
CA ASP A 84 9.63 26.50 14.11
C ASP A 84 9.24 27.74 13.29
N ALA A 85 9.72 27.83 12.04
CA ALA A 85 9.36 28.92 11.14
C ALA A 85 7.87 28.88 10.76
N ARG A 86 7.35 27.70 10.42
CA ARG A 86 5.92 27.51 10.10
C ARG A 86 5.02 27.79 11.30
N ASP A 87 5.44 27.41 12.50
CA ASP A 87 4.67 27.67 13.72
C ASP A 87 4.63 29.17 14.04
N ARG A 88 5.71 29.92 13.77
CA ARG A 88 5.71 31.38 13.92
C ARG A 88 4.78 32.06 12.91
N GLU A 89 4.77 31.60 11.66
CA GLU A 89 3.90 32.10 10.59
C GLU A 89 2.42 31.85 10.91
N ASN A 90 2.08 30.65 11.40
CA ASN A 90 0.71 30.32 11.83
C ASN A 90 0.26 31.05 13.11
N ARG A 91 1.19 31.46 13.98
CA ARG A 91 0.89 32.17 15.23
C ARG A 91 0.62 33.67 15.04
N PHE A 92 1.10 34.23 13.93
CA PHE A 92 0.85 35.62 13.53
C PHE A 92 0.35 35.67 12.08
N PRO A 93 -0.89 35.24 11.81
CA PRO A 93 -1.49 35.43 10.51
C PRO A 93 -1.72 36.94 10.27
N GLU A 94 -1.31 37.44 9.10
CA GLU A 94 -1.65 38.80 8.64
C GLU A 94 -3.17 39.02 8.52
#